data_AF-A0A0N4YS80-F1
#
_entry.id   AF-A0A0N4YS80-F1
#
_cell.length_a   1.000
_cell.length_b   1.000
_cell.length_c   1.000
_cell.angle_alpha   90.00
_cell.angle_beta   90.00
_cell.angle_gamma   90.00
#
_symmetry.space_group_name_H-M   'P 1'
#
loop_
_entity.id
_entity.type
_entity.pdbx_description
1 polymer ?
#
loop_
_entity_poly.entity_id
_entity_poly.type
_entity_poly.pdbx_seq_one_letter_code
_entity_poly.pdbx_strand_id
1 'polypeptide(L)'
;MTEYHHRALWNNGESLPKFVLLALCLYLCEAVEENNVHPELLNDFIPLEAQVLEGQALVDYLNENQKLFKAKLPPETHALKMKLMKSAFINQNHRPVLKDWKDYSNISIPDRFDAREQWPECPSLRYIRDQSNCGSCWAVSSAEAMSDRLCISTKGQKTVELSADELVSCCSYCGYGCDGGWPIYAWQYFAENGLVTGGNYGVKNACRPYEIHPCGRHKNQTYYGECKEDAPTPKCRRRCQRGYNVPYKKDKNYGKLLFSSVCFHVHLC
;
A
#
# COMPACT_ATOMS: atom_id res chain seq x y z
N MET A 1 -26.45 62.88 29.76
CA MET A 1 -25.82 64.08 30.37
C MET A 1 -24.45 63.66 30.83
N THR A 2 -23.32 64.10 30.28
CA THR A 2 -22.97 65.22 29.41
C THR A 2 -21.58 64.90 28.85
N GLU A 3 -21.35 65.28 27.59
CA GLU A 3 -20.03 65.38 26.96
C GLU A 3 -19.11 66.36 27.71
N TYR A 4 -17.78 66.25 27.55
CA TYR A 4 -16.97 67.28 26.88
C TYR A 4 -15.51 66.85 26.65
N HIS A 5 -15.00 67.27 25.49
CA HIS A 5 -13.71 67.01 24.85
C HIS A 5 -12.46 67.56 25.56
N HIS A 6 -11.29 66.99 25.21
CA HIS A 6 -10.13 67.79 24.75
C HIS A 6 -9.28 67.04 23.71
N ARG A 7 -9.16 67.65 22.51
CA ARG A 7 -8.06 67.53 21.50
C ARG A 7 -6.75 68.08 22.13
N ALA A 8 -5.50 67.82 21.70
CA ALA A 8 -4.82 67.27 20.51
C ALA A 8 -3.41 66.80 20.99
N LEU A 9 -2.61 65.99 20.28
CA LEU A 9 -1.73 66.41 19.17
C LEU A 9 -1.03 65.16 18.59
N TRP A 10 -0.86 65.15 17.27
CA TRP A 10 -0.06 64.19 16.49
C TRP A 10 1.42 64.24 16.84
N ASN A 11 2.10 63.09 16.81
CA ASN A 11 3.45 62.99 16.26
C ASN A 11 3.71 61.62 15.61
N ASN A 12 4.34 61.69 14.44
CA ASN A 12 4.66 60.61 13.50
C ASN A 12 5.68 59.60 14.06
N GLY A 13 5.60 58.34 13.64
CA GLY A 13 6.74 57.42 13.72
C GLY A 13 6.41 55.92 13.69
N GLU A 14 6.74 55.26 12.59
CA GLU A 14 7.18 53.85 12.49
C GLU A 14 6.13 52.72 12.51
N SER A 15 5.55 52.49 11.32
CA SER A 15 4.85 51.27 10.92
C SER A 15 5.79 50.13 10.45
N LEU A 16 7.01 50.05 11.01
CA LEU A 16 8.02 49.06 10.63
C LEU A 16 7.98 47.67 11.34
N PRO A 17 7.36 47.45 12.52
CA PRO A 17 7.54 46.17 13.22
C PRO A 17 6.64 45.03 12.72
N LYS A 18 5.53 45.31 12.04
CA LYS A 18 4.57 44.28 11.59
C LYS A 18 5.00 43.56 10.32
N PHE A 19 5.63 44.28 9.38
CA PHE A 19 6.11 43.68 8.12
C PHE A 19 7.38 42.85 8.32
N VAL A 20 8.26 43.25 9.25
CA VAL A 20 9.46 42.48 9.60
C VAL A 20 9.10 41.16 10.29
N LEU A 21 8.10 41.16 11.19
CA LEU A 21 7.59 39.92 11.80
C LEU A 21 6.93 38.98 10.77
N LEU A 22 6.17 39.51 9.82
CA LEU A 22 5.55 38.72 8.75
C LEU A 22 6.60 38.14 7.79
N ALA A 23 7.64 38.90 7.46
CA ALA A 23 8.75 38.42 6.64
C ALA A 23 9.60 37.36 7.36
N LEU A 24 9.86 37.52 8.66
CA LEU A 24 10.53 36.50 9.49
C LEU A 24 9.69 35.23 9.64
N CYS A 25 8.36 35.34 9.77
CA CYS A 25 7.47 34.17 9.78
C CYS A 25 7.42 33.46 8.42
N LEU A 26 7.48 34.19 7.31
CA LEU A 26 7.55 33.59 5.96
C LEU A 26 8.91 32.93 5.72
N TYR A 27 10.01 33.56 6.14
CA TYR A 27 11.37 33.01 6.05
C TYR A 27 11.55 31.78 6.96
N LEU A 28 10.90 31.74 8.12
CA LEU A 28 10.90 30.57 9.01
C LEU A 28 9.91 29.48 8.56
N CYS A 29 8.85 29.81 7.82
CA CYS A 29 7.97 28.82 7.19
C CYS A 29 8.63 28.14 5.98
N GLU A 30 9.46 28.85 5.21
CA GLU A 30 10.23 28.24 4.10
C GLU A 30 11.36 27.32 4.59
N ALA A 31 11.72 27.37 5.88
CA ALA A 31 12.77 26.54 6.47
C ALA A 31 12.29 25.18 7.03
N VAL A 32 10.99 24.86 6.92
CA VAL A 32 10.43 23.58 7.41
C VAL A 32 9.74 22.85 6.27
N GLU A 33 10.49 22.51 5.22
CA GLU A 33 10.10 21.43 4.31
C GLU A 33 11.31 20.95 3.52
N GLU A 34 12.13 20.09 4.13
CA GLU A 34 12.90 19.09 3.39
C GLU A 34 13.13 17.87 4.28
N ASN A 35 12.29 16.87 4.04
CA ASN A 35 12.53 15.44 4.18
C ASN A 35 13.81 15.03 4.94
N ASN A 36 13.64 14.29 6.04
CA ASN A 36 14.69 13.49 6.67
C ASN A 36 15.12 12.31 5.78
N VAL A 37 15.49 12.57 4.53
CA VAL A 37 16.30 11.69 3.70
C VAL A 37 17.73 12.14 3.95
N HIS A 38 18.59 11.22 4.42
CA HIS A 38 20.00 11.51 4.65
C HIS A 38 20.59 12.19 3.39
N PRO A 39 21.23 13.37 3.48
CA PRO A 39 21.70 14.13 2.31
C PRO A 39 22.60 13.33 1.35
N GLU A 40 23.25 12.28 1.86
CA GLU A 40 24.03 11.33 1.04
C GLU A 40 23.18 10.53 0.03
N LEU A 41 21.88 10.32 0.28
CA LEU A 41 21.00 9.57 -0.63
C LEU A 41 20.47 10.40 -1.80
N LEU A 42 20.51 11.74 -1.69
CA LEU A 42 19.95 12.65 -2.68
C LEU A 42 20.95 13.10 -3.76
N ASN A 43 22.25 12.83 -3.57
CA ASN A 43 23.31 13.41 -4.38
C ASN A 43 24.12 12.42 -5.23
N ASP A 44 23.75 11.14 -5.23
CA ASP A 44 24.38 10.15 -6.09
C ASP A 44 23.71 10.15 -7.46
N PHE A 45 24.19 11.02 -8.35
CA PHE A 45 23.89 10.91 -9.78
C PHE A 45 24.30 9.53 -10.27
N ILE A 46 23.33 8.72 -10.70
CA ILE A 46 23.62 7.43 -11.34
C ILE A 46 24.35 7.72 -12.67
N PRO A 47 25.60 7.26 -12.86
CA PRO A 47 26.33 7.48 -14.10
C PRO A 47 25.54 7.02 -15.32
N LEU A 48 25.64 7.74 -16.45
CA LEU A 48 24.87 7.44 -17.66
C LEU A 48 25.15 6.01 -18.16
N GLU A 49 26.39 5.56 -17.99
CA GLU A 49 26.83 4.21 -18.31
C GLU A 49 26.12 3.16 -17.45
N ALA A 50 25.83 3.48 -16.19
CA ALA A 50 25.11 2.60 -15.27
C ALA A 50 23.61 2.54 -15.57
N GLN A 51 23.02 3.63 -16.09
CA GLN A 51 21.58 3.73 -16.39
C GLN A 51 21.13 2.78 -17.52
N VAL A 52 22.06 2.35 -18.38
CA VAL A 52 21.78 1.44 -19.50
C VAL A 52 22.17 -0.02 -19.22
N LEU A 53 22.72 -0.31 -18.03
CA LEU A 53 23.12 -1.67 -17.68
C LEU A 53 21.89 -2.56 -17.50
N GLU A 54 21.97 -3.77 -18.04
CA GLU A 54 20.97 -4.82 -17.86
C GLU A 54 21.64 -6.16 -17.49
N GLY A 55 20.82 -7.12 -17.06
CA GLY A 55 21.28 -8.50 -16.83
C GLY A 55 22.40 -8.60 -15.79
N GLN A 56 23.42 -9.42 -16.07
CA GLN A 56 24.51 -9.67 -15.13
C GLN A 56 25.36 -8.42 -14.88
N ALA A 57 25.57 -7.59 -15.90
CA ALA A 57 26.36 -6.36 -15.76
C ALA A 57 25.73 -5.37 -14.76
N LEU A 58 24.38 -5.25 -14.77
CA LEU A 58 23.67 -4.48 -13.76
C LEU A 58 23.82 -5.10 -12.37
N VAL A 59 23.72 -6.42 -12.25
CA VAL A 59 23.88 -7.13 -10.97
C VAL A 59 25.28 -6.90 -10.38
N ASP A 60 26.32 -6.98 -11.21
CA ASP A 60 27.70 -6.78 -10.77
C ASP A 60 27.91 -5.33 -10.34
N TYR A 61 27.48 -4.36 -11.16
CA TYR A 61 27.53 -2.94 -10.82
C TYR A 61 26.84 -2.65 -9.48
N LEU A 62 25.62 -3.15 -9.27
CA LEU A 62 24.89 -2.93 -8.02
C LEU A 62 25.60 -3.53 -6.81
N ASN A 63 26.19 -4.72 -6.95
CA ASN A 63 26.90 -5.37 -5.84
C ASN A 63 28.26 -4.74 -5.53
N GLU A 64 28.87 -4.06 -6.50
CA GLU A 64 30.13 -3.34 -6.33
C GLU A 64 29.93 -1.94 -5.74
N ASN A 65 28.87 -1.23 -6.15
CA ASN A 65 28.69 0.20 -5.87
C ASN A 65 27.78 0.49 -4.67
N GLN A 66 27.13 -0.50 -4.07
CA GLN A 66 26.40 -0.32 -2.81
C GLN A 66 26.48 -1.56 -1.90
N LYS A 67 26.22 -1.38 -0.59
CA LYS A 67 26.27 -2.44 0.44
C LYS A 67 24.94 -2.68 1.16
N LEU A 68 23.87 -1.96 0.78
CA LEU A 68 22.54 -1.99 1.39
C LEU A 68 21.78 -3.29 1.07
N PHE A 69 21.96 -3.82 -0.15
CA PHE A 69 21.33 -5.06 -0.58
C PHE A 69 22.29 -5.88 -1.46
N LYS A 70 21.94 -7.15 -1.68
CA LYS A 70 22.67 -8.04 -2.60
C LYS A 70 21.79 -8.38 -3.80
N ALA A 71 22.19 -7.91 -4.97
CA ALA A 71 21.52 -8.20 -6.23
C ALA A 71 21.89 -9.60 -6.74
N LYS A 72 20.92 -10.26 -7.38
CA LYS A 72 21.11 -11.52 -8.12
C LYS A 72 20.18 -11.51 -9.32
N LEU A 73 20.60 -12.17 -10.40
CA LEU A 73 19.71 -12.40 -11.53
C LEU A 73 18.50 -13.22 -11.08
N PRO A 74 17.27 -12.79 -11.44
CA PRO A 74 16.11 -13.61 -11.22
C PRO A 74 16.21 -14.88 -12.07
N PRO A 75 15.70 -16.02 -11.59
CA PRO A 75 15.77 -17.27 -12.34
C PRO A 75 15.08 -17.20 -13.70
N GLU A 76 14.02 -16.39 -13.85
CA GLU A 76 13.35 -16.13 -15.13
C GLU A 76 12.75 -14.72 -15.19
N THR A 77 13.20 -13.91 -16.15
CA THR A 77 12.73 -12.52 -16.34
C THR A 77 11.34 -12.43 -16.96
N HIS A 78 10.99 -13.36 -17.88
CA HIS A 78 9.67 -13.35 -18.53
C HIS A 78 8.55 -13.69 -17.53
N ALA A 79 8.77 -14.69 -16.67
CA ALA A 79 7.80 -15.07 -15.64
C ALA A 79 7.50 -13.90 -14.69
N LEU A 80 8.51 -13.11 -14.33
CA LEU A 80 8.33 -11.94 -13.46
C LEU A 80 7.44 -10.87 -14.12
N LYS A 81 7.66 -10.56 -15.40
CA LYS A 81 6.85 -9.55 -16.12
C LYS A 81 5.35 -9.87 -16.10
N MET A 82 4.97 -11.14 -16.22
CA MET A 82 3.57 -11.60 -16.17
C MET A 82 2.94 -11.49 -14.77
N LYS A 83 3.74 -11.29 -13.72
CA LYS A 83 3.24 -11.05 -12.35
C LYS A 83 3.06 -9.56 -12.05
N LEU A 84 3.56 -8.65 -12.88
CA LEU A 84 3.50 -7.22 -12.60
C LEU A 84 2.19 -6.61 -13.09
N MET A 85 1.73 -5.56 -12.40
CA MET A 85 0.69 -4.69 -12.96
C MET A 85 1.22 -3.99 -14.21
N LYS A 86 0.32 -3.66 -15.14
CA LYS A 86 0.68 -2.83 -16.30
C LYS A 86 1.13 -1.44 -15.82
N SER A 87 2.12 -0.88 -16.51
CA SER A 87 2.76 0.40 -16.13
C SER A 87 1.80 1.59 -16.02
N ALA A 88 0.65 1.54 -16.70
CA ALA A 88 -0.43 2.51 -16.60
C ALA A 88 -0.93 2.74 -15.14
N PHE A 89 -0.63 1.83 -14.21
CA PHE A 89 -1.04 1.90 -12.82
C PHE A 89 0.03 2.43 -11.84
N ILE A 90 1.26 2.75 -12.29
CA ILE A 90 2.38 3.13 -11.40
C ILE A 90 2.23 4.55 -10.83
N ASN A 91 1.78 5.53 -11.63
CA ASN A 91 1.86 6.96 -11.28
C ASN A 91 0.52 7.58 -10.84
N GLN A 92 -0.34 6.83 -10.15
CA GLN A 92 -1.69 7.30 -9.84
C GLN A 92 -1.81 7.77 -8.38
N ASN A 93 -1.68 9.08 -8.19
CA ASN A 93 -1.82 9.78 -6.90
C ASN A 93 -3.28 9.88 -6.45
N HIS A 94 -3.92 8.75 -6.17
CA HIS A 94 -5.23 8.74 -5.50
C HIS A 94 -5.03 8.80 -3.99
N ARG A 95 -4.67 9.99 -3.49
CA ARG A 95 -4.47 10.21 -2.06
C ARG A 95 -5.81 10.14 -1.32
N PRO A 96 -5.94 9.32 -0.26
CA PRO A 96 -7.14 9.35 0.56
C PRO A 96 -7.30 10.73 1.22
N VAL A 97 -8.54 11.23 1.26
CA VAL A 97 -8.89 12.39 2.11
C VAL A 97 -8.91 11.91 3.56
N LEU A 98 -7.90 12.30 4.33
CA LEU A 98 -7.83 12.07 5.77
C LEU A 98 -8.85 12.98 6.46
N LYS A 99 -9.92 12.40 7.02
CA LYS A 99 -10.98 13.18 7.69
C LYS A 99 -10.67 13.46 9.16
N ASP A 100 -9.87 12.61 9.81
CA ASP A 100 -9.55 12.69 11.23
C ASP A 100 -8.03 12.56 11.43
N TRP A 101 -7.31 13.67 11.23
CA TRP A 101 -5.91 13.74 11.65
C TRP A 101 -5.87 13.74 13.18
N LYS A 102 -5.44 12.62 13.77
CA LYS A 102 -5.12 12.58 15.20
C LYS A 102 -3.70 13.09 15.36
N ASP A 103 -3.52 14.02 16.29
CA ASP A 103 -2.18 14.44 16.67
C ASP A 103 -1.47 13.30 17.40
N TYR A 104 -0.38 12.81 16.79
CA TYR A 104 0.47 11.75 17.32
C TYR A 104 1.82 12.30 17.81
N SER A 105 1.96 13.63 17.96
CA SER A 105 3.19 14.30 18.40
C SER A 105 3.75 13.79 19.73
N ASN A 106 2.89 13.26 20.60
CA ASN A 106 3.26 12.75 21.93
C ASN A 106 3.43 11.22 22.00
N ILE A 107 3.48 10.51 20.87
CA ILE A 107 3.74 9.06 20.85
C ILE A 107 5.23 8.82 20.61
N SER A 108 5.85 8.08 21.53
CA SER A 108 7.18 7.52 21.29
C SER A 108 7.08 6.37 20.28
N ILE A 109 7.67 6.56 19.11
CA ILE A 109 7.77 5.54 18.06
C ILE A 109 9.06 4.75 18.31
N PRO A 110 9.02 3.40 18.38
CA PRO A 110 10.22 2.61 18.62
C PRO A 110 11.14 2.61 17.41
N ASP A 111 12.46 2.53 17.65
CA ASP A 111 13.49 2.44 16.59
C ASP A 111 13.32 1.19 15.69
N ARG A 112 12.68 0.15 16.22
CA ARG A 112 12.40 -1.11 15.51
C ARG A 112 10.98 -1.55 15.81
N PHE A 113 10.25 -1.90 14.76
CA PHE A 113 8.89 -2.41 14.87
C PHE A 113 8.66 -3.56 13.89
N ASP A 114 8.12 -4.66 14.39
CA ASP A 114 7.66 -5.78 13.58
C ASP A 114 6.23 -6.15 14.00
N ALA A 115 5.28 -5.99 13.09
CA ALA A 115 3.88 -6.30 13.35
C ALA A 115 3.67 -7.76 13.79
N ARG A 116 4.51 -8.70 13.30
CA ARG A 116 4.44 -10.13 13.61
C ARG A 116 4.85 -10.45 15.04
N GLU A 117 5.65 -9.57 15.65
CA GLU A 117 6.05 -9.63 17.05
C GLU A 117 5.06 -8.90 17.94
N GLN A 118 4.50 -7.78 17.46
CA GLN A 118 3.51 -6.98 18.19
C GLN A 118 2.15 -7.68 18.31
N TRP A 119 1.73 -8.43 17.29
CA TRP A 119 0.45 -9.16 17.24
C TRP A 119 0.67 -10.63 16.87
N PRO A 120 1.32 -11.42 17.74
CA PRO A 120 1.63 -12.82 17.46
C PRO A 120 0.37 -13.70 17.33
N GLU A 121 -0.76 -13.26 17.88
CA GLU A 121 -2.07 -13.92 17.76
C GLU A 121 -2.69 -13.81 16.36
N CYS A 122 -2.12 -12.98 15.48
CA CYS A 122 -2.59 -12.77 14.12
C CYS A 122 -1.75 -13.54 13.09
N PRO A 123 -2.14 -14.78 12.71
CA PRO A 123 -1.32 -15.62 11.84
C PRO A 123 -1.19 -15.06 10.42
N SER A 124 -2.13 -14.24 9.96
CA SER A 124 -2.10 -13.63 8.63
C SER A 124 -0.88 -12.73 8.42
N LEU A 125 -0.32 -12.12 9.47
CA LEU A 125 0.88 -11.28 9.40
C LEU A 125 2.14 -12.05 9.00
N ARG A 126 2.14 -13.37 9.15
CA ARG A 126 3.27 -14.25 8.81
C ARG A 126 3.09 -14.95 7.47
N TYR A 127 1.93 -14.77 6.85
CA TYR A 127 1.56 -15.50 5.66
C TYR A 127 1.82 -14.69 4.40
N ILE A 128 2.47 -15.32 3.42
CA ILE A 128 2.82 -14.70 2.15
C ILE A 128 1.94 -15.32 1.06
N ARG A 129 1.12 -14.52 0.38
CA ARG A 129 0.27 -14.99 -0.72
C ARG A 129 0.98 -14.91 -2.06
N ASP A 130 0.50 -15.67 -3.04
CA ASP A 130 0.96 -15.62 -4.42
C ASP A 130 -0.18 -15.14 -5.33
N GLN A 131 0.05 -14.04 -6.03
CA GLN A 131 -0.87 -13.49 -7.04
C GLN A 131 -0.79 -14.23 -8.40
N SER A 132 0.12 -15.19 -8.53
CA SER A 132 0.42 -15.91 -9.76
C SER A 132 0.79 -14.98 -10.94
N ASN A 133 0.57 -15.41 -12.18
CA ASN A 133 0.72 -14.65 -13.43
C ASN A 133 -0.44 -13.67 -13.69
N CYS A 134 -0.82 -12.91 -12.67
CA CYS A 134 -1.90 -11.92 -12.74
C CYS A 134 -1.42 -10.66 -12.02
N GLY A 135 -1.48 -9.49 -12.68
CA GLY A 135 -1.17 -8.17 -12.14
C GLY A 135 -2.22 -7.69 -11.12
N SER A 136 -2.48 -8.50 -10.09
CA SER A 136 -3.50 -8.25 -9.07
C SER A 136 -2.90 -7.88 -7.71
N CYS A 137 -1.64 -7.46 -7.65
CA CYS A 137 -0.99 -7.08 -6.40
C CYS A 137 -1.79 -6.00 -5.63
N TRP A 138 -2.49 -5.11 -6.33
CA TRP A 138 -3.38 -4.11 -5.73
C TRP A 138 -4.48 -4.74 -4.86
N ALA A 139 -5.02 -5.89 -5.28
CA ALA A 139 -6.06 -6.64 -4.60
C ALA A 139 -5.49 -7.59 -3.55
N VAL A 140 -4.41 -8.30 -3.87
CA VAL A 140 -3.77 -9.25 -2.96
C VAL A 140 -3.22 -8.53 -1.72
N SER A 141 -2.41 -7.47 -1.91
CA SER A 141 -1.84 -6.69 -0.80
C SER A 141 -2.92 -6.02 0.06
N SER A 142 -4.00 -5.56 -0.57
CA SER A 142 -5.13 -4.96 0.13
C SER A 142 -5.88 -6.00 0.96
N ALA A 143 -6.18 -7.18 0.39
CA ALA A 143 -6.82 -8.26 1.13
C ALA A 143 -5.96 -8.80 2.29
N GLU A 144 -4.63 -8.87 2.12
CA GLU A 144 -3.69 -9.21 3.20
C GLU A 144 -3.79 -8.21 4.35
N ALA A 145 -3.57 -6.92 4.09
CA ALA A 145 -3.62 -5.89 5.11
C ALA A 145 -5.01 -5.76 5.77
N MET A 146 -6.09 -5.98 5.02
CA MET A 146 -7.45 -6.03 5.58
C MET A 146 -7.65 -7.23 6.52
N SER A 147 -7.10 -8.39 6.17
CA SER A 147 -7.13 -9.60 7.01
C SER A 147 -6.39 -9.35 8.32
N ASP A 148 -5.20 -8.76 8.25
CA ASP A 148 -4.39 -8.40 9.41
C ASP A 148 -5.12 -7.41 10.32
N ARG A 149 -5.64 -6.32 9.76
CA ARG A 149 -6.36 -5.30 10.53
C ARG A 149 -7.63 -5.85 11.16
N LEU A 150 -8.32 -6.80 10.52
CA LEU A 150 -9.47 -7.45 11.11
C LEU A 150 -9.08 -8.28 12.34
N CYS A 151 -7.98 -9.02 12.28
CA CYS A 151 -7.45 -9.72 13.44
C CYS A 151 -7.00 -8.77 14.55
N ILE A 152 -6.18 -7.77 14.22
CA ILE A 152 -5.63 -6.80 15.17
C ILE A 152 -6.75 -6.03 15.88
N SER A 153 -7.72 -5.51 15.13
CA SER A 153 -8.83 -4.73 15.70
C SER A 153 -9.76 -5.56 16.58
N THR A 154 -9.82 -6.87 16.35
CA THR A 154 -10.62 -7.80 17.16
C THR A 154 -9.79 -8.51 18.24
N LYS A 155 -8.52 -8.12 18.43
CA LYS A 155 -7.59 -8.73 19.39
C LYS A 155 -7.52 -10.25 19.24
N GLY A 156 -7.37 -10.73 17.99
CA GLY A 156 -7.27 -12.16 17.67
C GLY A 156 -8.60 -12.92 17.62
N GLN A 157 -9.75 -12.30 17.95
CA GLN A 157 -11.03 -13.01 17.91
C GLN A 157 -11.49 -13.37 16.49
N LYS A 158 -10.98 -12.66 15.48
CA LYS A 158 -11.33 -12.88 14.08
C LYS A 158 -10.09 -13.01 13.19
N THR A 159 -9.66 -14.24 12.98
CA THR A 159 -8.50 -14.62 12.17
C THR A 159 -8.96 -15.20 10.83
N VAL A 160 -9.36 -14.33 9.90
CA VAL A 160 -9.84 -14.75 8.58
C VAL A 160 -8.97 -14.19 7.47
N GLU A 161 -8.75 -14.99 6.42
CA GLU A 161 -8.16 -14.53 5.17
C GLU A 161 -9.28 -13.99 4.27
N LEU A 162 -9.22 -12.71 3.91
CA LEU A 162 -10.18 -12.10 2.99
C LEU A 162 -9.85 -12.44 1.54
N SER A 163 -10.90 -12.59 0.72
CA SER A 163 -10.80 -13.01 -0.67
C SER A 163 -10.24 -11.90 -1.57
N ALA A 164 -8.98 -12.05 -1.97
CA ALA A 164 -8.40 -11.25 -3.05
C ALA A 164 -9.11 -11.55 -4.40
N ASP A 165 -9.56 -12.79 -4.61
CA ASP A 165 -10.30 -13.18 -5.82
C ASP A 165 -11.58 -12.36 -6.00
N GLU A 166 -12.29 -12.09 -4.91
CA GLU A 166 -13.46 -11.23 -4.93
C GLU A 166 -13.11 -9.79 -5.33
N LEU A 167 -12.04 -9.21 -4.80
CA LEU A 167 -11.58 -7.88 -5.22
C LEU A 167 -11.26 -7.86 -6.72
N VAL A 168 -10.43 -8.80 -7.18
CA VAL A 168 -10.00 -8.91 -8.58
C VAL A 168 -11.17 -9.06 -9.54
N SER A 169 -12.14 -9.91 -9.18
CA SER A 169 -13.22 -10.30 -10.09
C SER A 169 -14.46 -9.41 -10.00
N CYS A 170 -14.79 -8.87 -8.83
CA CYS A 170 -16.07 -8.21 -8.57
C CYS A 170 -16.00 -6.70 -8.31
N CYS A 171 -14.82 -6.12 -8.04
CA CYS A 171 -14.72 -4.68 -7.91
C CYS A 171 -14.50 -4.02 -9.29
N SER A 172 -15.60 -3.73 -9.99
CA SER A 172 -15.56 -3.16 -11.35
C SER A 172 -14.96 -1.74 -11.43
N TYR A 173 -14.93 -1.00 -10.31
CA TYR A 173 -14.35 0.34 -10.25
C TYR A 173 -12.93 0.36 -9.68
N CYS A 174 -12.40 -0.77 -9.22
CA CYS A 174 -11.05 -0.85 -8.66
C CYS A 174 -9.95 -0.95 -9.71
N GLY A 175 -10.28 -1.19 -10.98
CA GLY A 175 -9.29 -1.39 -12.03
C GLY A 175 -9.73 -2.39 -13.08
N TYR A 176 -8.74 -3.01 -13.72
CA TYR A 176 -8.92 -3.98 -14.81
C TYR A 176 -8.49 -5.40 -14.38
N GLY A 177 -8.72 -5.76 -13.12
CA GLY A 177 -8.47 -7.11 -12.60
C GLY A 177 -6.98 -7.48 -12.65
N CYS A 178 -6.64 -8.48 -13.48
CA CYS A 178 -5.26 -8.95 -13.69
C CYS A 178 -4.37 -8.00 -14.48
N ASP A 179 -4.92 -6.96 -15.11
CA ASP A 179 -4.11 -5.94 -15.77
C ASP A 179 -3.55 -4.91 -14.79
N GLY A 180 -4.17 -4.78 -13.62
CA GLY A 180 -3.84 -3.79 -12.59
C GLY A 180 -5.06 -3.11 -12.02
N GLY A 181 -4.84 -2.33 -10.96
CA GLY A 181 -5.89 -1.64 -10.23
C GLY A 181 -5.35 -0.75 -9.12
N TRP A 182 -6.27 -0.13 -8.39
CA TRP A 182 -6.00 0.90 -7.41
C TRP A 182 -6.30 0.40 -6.00
N PRO A 183 -5.28 0.26 -5.14
CA PRO A 183 -5.46 -0.20 -3.77
C PRO A 183 -6.50 0.63 -2.99
N ILE A 184 -6.53 1.95 -3.19
CA ILE A 184 -7.47 2.84 -2.50
C ILE A 184 -8.94 2.45 -2.72
N TYR A 185 -9.29 2.07 -3.95
CA TYR A 185 -10.64 1.63 -4.28
C TYR A 185 -10.93 0.23 -3.76
N ALA A 186 -9.92 -0.62 -3.58
CA ALA A 186 -10.09 -1.89 -2.87
C ALA A 186 -10.54 -1.67 -1.42
N TRP A 187 -9.96 -0.69 -0.72
CA TRP A 187 -10.38 -0.29 0.63
C TRP A 187 -11.80 0.28 0.66
N GLN A 188 -12.13 1.12 -0.32
CA GLN A 188 -13.49 1.62 -0.47
C GLN A 188 -14.49 0.48 -0.70
N TYR A 189 -14.17 -0.47 -1.58
CA TYR A 189 -14.99 -1.65 -1.85
C TYR A 189 -15.18 -2.50 -0.59
N PHE A 190 -14.13 -2.72 0.19
CA PHE A 190 -14.22 -3.47 1.44
C PHE A 190 -15.17 -2.81 2.46
N ALA A 191 -15.22 -1.48 2.50
CA ALA A 191 -16.13 -0.77 3.38
C ALA A 191 -17.58 -0.75 2.87
N GLU A 192 -17.79 -0.56 1.57
CA GLU A 192 -19.13 -0.47 0.97
C GLU A 192 -19.80 -1.84 0.78
N ASN A 193 -19.04 -2.83 0.30
CA ASN A 193 -19.57 -4.11 -0.16
C ASN A 193 -19.13 -5.28 0.73
N GLY A 194 -18.07 -5.09 1.52
CA GLY A 194 -17.43 -6.15 2.28
C GLY A 194 -16.73 -7.19 1.40
N LEU A 195 -15.98 -8.08 2.03
CA LEU A 195 -15.29 -9.21 1.39
C LEU A 195 -15.63 -10.51 2.10
N VAL A 196 -15.85 -11.56 1.32
CA VAL A 196 -15.96 -12.92 1.84
C VAL A 196 -14.59 -13.47 2.21
N THR A 197 -14.57 -14.56 2.98
CA THR A 197 -13.35 -15.33 3.23
C THR A 197 -12.81 -15.92 1.92
N GLY A 198 -11.50 -15.99 1.83
CA GLY A 198 -10.77 -16.59 0.72
C GLY A 198 -9.52 -17.28 1.23
N GLY A 199 -8.44 -17.13 0.47
CA GLY A 199 -7.16 -17.73 0.76
C GLY A 199 -6.48 -18.17 -0.53
N ASN A 200 -5.45 -18.98 -0.42
CA ASN A 200 -4.68 -19.43 -1.57
C ASN A 200 -5.50 -20.32 -2.51
N TYR A 201 -4.97 -20.51 -3.71
CA TYR A 201 -5.52 -21.48 -4.64
C TYR A 201 -5.72 -22.85 -3.99
N GLY A 202 -6.87 -23.47 -4.25
CA GLY A 202 -7.18 -24.83 -3.82
C GLY A 202 -7.70 -25.00 -2.39
N VAL A 203 -7.63 -23.99 -1.51
CA VAL A 203 -8.15 -24.13 -0.14
C VAL A 203 -9.68 -24.34 -0.14
N LYS A 204 -10.15 -25.22 0.76
CA LYS A 204 -11.56 -25.65 0.81
C LYS A 204 -12.37 -25.00 1.93
N ASN A 205 -11.69 -24.48 2.95
CA ASN A 205 -12.27 -23.90 4.15
C ASN A 205 -12.55 -22.38 4.03
N ALA A 206 -12.82 -21.90 2.82
CA ALA A 206 -13.10 -20.49 2.56
C ALA A 206 -14.20 -20.32 1.50
N CYS A 207 -14.88 -19.18 1.48
CA CYS A 207 -15.94 -18.93 0.52
C CYS A 207 -15.42 -18.81 -0.91
N ARG A 208 -14.43 -17.93 -1.16
CA ARG A 208 -13.84 -17.68 -2.47
C ARG A 208 -12.31 -17.69 -2.40
N PRO A 209 -11.68 -18.88 -2.47
CA PRO A 209 -10.23 -18.99 -2.62
C PRO A 209 -9.77 -18.36 -3.94
N TYR A 210 -8.49 -18.05 -4.05
CA TYR A 210 -7.89 -17.53 -5.28
C TYR A 210 -8.08 -18.51 -6.44
N GLU A 211 -8.66 -18.07 -7.58
CA GLU A 211 -8.97 -18.98 -8.68
C GLU A 211 -7.78 -19.26 -9.60
N ILE A 212 -6.73 -18.44 -9.56
CA ILE A 212 -5.58 -18.54 -10.47
C ILE A 212 -4.54 -19.49 -9.87
N HIS A 213 -4.22 -20.56 -10.60
CA HIS A 213 -3.24 -21.55 -10.17
C HIS A 213 -1.85 -20.89 -10.03
N PRO A 214 -1.13 -21.10 -8.92
CA PRO A 214 0.22 -20.58 -8.74
C PRO A 214 1.16 -21.07 -9.84
N CYS A 215 1.99 -20.17 -10.35
CA CYS A 215 2.96 -20.49 -11.38
C CYS A 215 4.33 -19.91 -11.06
N GLY A 216 5.35 -20.52 -11.63
CA GLY A 216 6.75 -20.17 -11.44
C GLY A 216 7.60 -21.39 -11.12
N ARG A 217 8.90 -21.28 -11.35
CA ARG A 217 9.85 -22.35 -11.04
C ARG A 217 10.42 -22.17 -9.64
N HIS A 218 10.00 -23.03 -8.73
CA HIS A 218 10.55 -23.16 -7.39
C HIS A 218 11.31 -24.49 -7.29
N LYS A 219 12.53 -24.47 -6.74
CA LYS A 219 13.33 -25.70 -6.60
C LYS A 219 12.54 -26.75 -5.83
N ASN A 220 12.42 -27.96 -6.41
CA ASN A 220 11.78 -29.13 -5.81
C ASN A 220 10.27 -28.97 -5.48
N GLN A 221 9.54 -28.10 -6.17
CA GLN A 221 8.09 -27.96 -5.96
C GLN A 221 7.30 -28.35 -7.21
N THR A 222 6.41 -29.33 -7.07
CA THR A 222 5.49 -29.80 -8.13
C THR A 222 4.14 -29.08 -8.10
N TYR A 223 3.88 -28.27 -7.08
CA TYR A 223 2.63 -27.53 -6.91
C TYR A 223 2.51 -26.34 -7.86
N TYR A 224 3.62 -25.77 -8.33
CA TYR A 224 3.62 -24.61 -9.20
C TYR A 224 3.65 -25.04 -10.67
N GLY A 225 2.77 -24.46 -11.48
CA GLY A 225 2.74 -24.66 -12.93
C GLY A 225 3.71 -23.74 -13.67
N GLU A 226 3.81 -23.92 -14.99
CA GLU A 226 4.49 -22.96 -15.85
C GLU A 226 3.66 -21.70 -16.04
N CYS A 227 4.27 -20.52 -15.93
CA CYS A 227 3.63 -19.27 -16.33
C CYS A 227 3.76 -19.12 -17.85
N LYS A 228 2.72 -19.49 -18.61
CA LYS A 228 2.79 -19.45 -20.09
C LYS A 228 2.38 -18.10 -20.67
N GLU A 229 1.24 -17.58 -20.22
CA GLU A 229 0.64 -16.31 -20.65
C GLU A 229 0.03 -15.60 -19.43
N ASP A 230 -0.38 -14.35 -19.58
CA ASP A 230 -1.11 -13.63 -18.53
C ASP A 230 -2.43 -14.35 -18.20
N ALA A 231 -2.71 -14.52 -16.91
CA ALA A 231 -3.97 -15.13 -16.49
C ALA A 231 -5.14 -14.16 -16.76
N PRO A 232 -6.26 -14.63 -17.34
CA PRO A 232 -7.43 -13.80 -17.50
C PRO A 232 -8.05 -13.49 -16.15
N THR A 233 -8.60 -12.29 -15.99
CA THR A 233 -9.38 -11.90 -14.81
C THR A 233 -10.52 -12.90 -14.57
N PRO A 234 -10.58 -13.55 -13.38
CA PRO A 234 -11.67 -14.46 -13.05
C PRO A 234 -13.04 -13.76 -13.12
N LYS A 235 -14.09 -14.50 -13.47
CA LYS A 235 -15.44 -13.94 -13.54
C LYS A 235 -15.98 -13.65 -12.13
N CYS A 236 -16.62 -12.50 -11.93
CA CYS A 236 -17.30 -12.23 -10.66
C CYS A 236 -18.37 -13.28 -10.35
N ARG A 237 -18.20 -14.01 -9.25
CA ARG A 237 -19.17 -14.99 -8.74
C ARG A 237 -19.62 -14.59 -7.34
N ARG A 238 -20.88 -14.15 -7.23
CA ARG A 238 -21.49 -13.82 -5.92
C ARG A 238 -22.02 -15.06 -5.20
N ARG A 239 -21.19 -16.10 -5.10
CA ARG A 239 -21.47 -17.38 -4.43
C ARG A 239 -20.16 -17.99 -3.90
N CYS A 240 -20.26 -18.76 -2.82
CA CYS A 240 -19.12 -19.52 -2.31
C CYS A 240 -18.85 -20.79 -3.13
N GLN A 241 -17.64 -21.33 -3.00
CA GLN A 241 -17.29 -22.62 -3.59
C GLN A 241 -18.15 -23.76 -3.03
N ARG A 242 -18.31 -24.81 -3.83
CA ARG A 242 -19.07 -26.00 -3.43
C ARG A 242 -18.40 -26.68 -2.24
N GLY A 243 -19.21 -27.06 -1.24
CA GLY A 243 -18.73 -27.68 0.00
C GLY A 243 -18.43 -26.69 1.12
N TYR A 244 -18.46 -25.38 0.84
CA TYR A 244 -18.41 -24.36 1.88
C TYR A 244 -19.83 -24.03 2.36
N ASN A 245 -20.07 -24.21 3.67
CA ASN A 245 -21.42 -24.23 4.23
C ASN A 245 -21.98 -22.84 4.61
N VAL A 246 -21.13 -21.80 4.63
CA VAL A 246 -21.59 -20.44 4.94
C VAL A 246 -22.06 -19.77 3.64
N PRO A 247 -23.30 -19.23 3.58
CA PRO A 247 -23.78 -18.51 2.41
C PRO A 247 -22.95 -17.26 2.12
N TYR A 248 -22.72 -16.95 0.85
CA TYR A 248 -21.90 -15.81 0.40
C TYR A 248 -22.24 -14.48 1.10
N LYS A 249 -23.53 -14.16 1.24
CA LYS A 249 -23.95 -12.92 1.94
C LYS A 249 -23.63 -12.93 3.43
N LYS A 250 -23.66 -14.10 4.08
CA LYS A 250 -23.37 -14.26 5.52
C LYS A 250 -21.87 -14.32 5.81
N ASP A 251 -21.06 -14.65 4.81
CA ASP A 251 -19.61 -14.71 4.95
C ASP A 251 -18.92 -13.35 4.77
N LYS A 252 -19.69 -12.30 4.47
CA LYS A 252 -19.17 -10.95 4.25
C LYS A 252 -18.61 -10.33 5.54
N ASN A 253 -17.40 -9.80 5.41
CA ASN A 253 -16.69 -9.02 6.40
C ASN A 253 -16.62 -7.58 5.90
N TYR A 254 -16.90 -6.61 6.74
CA TYR A 254 -16.96 -5.21 6.35
C TYR A 254 -15.86 -4.42 7.06
N GLY A 255 -15.19 -3.57 6.30
CA GLY A 255 -14.38 -2.51 6.87
C GLY A 255 -15.26 -1.35 7.34
N LYS A 256 -14.78 -0.60 8.33
CA LYS A 256 -15.32 0.74 8.60
C LYS A 256 -14.45 1.74 7.82
N LEU A 257 -15.07 2.57 6.98
CA LEU A 257 -14.39 3.68 6.32
C LEU A 257 -14.00 4.71 7.39
N LEU A 258 -12.77 4.59 7.88
CA LEU A 258 -12.06 5.61 8.61
C LEU A 258 -10.70 5.72 7.93
N PHE A 259 -10.53 6.69 7.02
CA PHE A 259 -9.20 7.05 6.53
C PHE A 259 -8.45 7.71 7.68
N SER A 260 -7.91 6.87 8.55
CA SER A 260 -6.94 7.22 9.58
C SER A 260 -5.64 6.52 9.19
N SER A 261 -4.70 7.33 8.70
CA SER A 261 -3.27 7.03 8.70
C SER A 261 -2.83 5.77 7.93
N VAL A 262 -3.22 5.62 6.66
CA VAL A 262 -2.48 4.74 5.73
C VAL A 262 -1.88 5.59 4.64
N CYS A 263 -0.62 5.97 4.83
CA CYS A 263 0.18 6.55 3.78
C CYS A 263 0.60 5.41 2.84
N PHE A 264 -0.09 5.24 1.72
CA PHE A 264 0.42 4.44 0.60
C PHE A 264 1.48 5.27 -0.14
N HIS A 265 2.67 5.41 0.44
CA HIS A 265 3.86 5.75 -0.34
C HIS A 265 4.49 4.43 -0.79
N VAL A 266 4.05 3.94 -1.94
CA VAL A 266 4.82 2.95 -2.68
C VAL A 266 5.85 3.74 -3.48
N HIS A 267 6.97 4.09 -2.85
CA HIS A 267 8.19 4.28 -3.62
C HIS A 267 8.66 2.89 -4.00
N LEU A 268 8.30 2.46 -5.22
CA LEU A 268 9.08 1.42 -5.90
C LEU A 268 10.50 1.98 -6.03
N CYS A 269 11.44 1.38 -5.30
CA CYS A 269 12.84 1.39 -5.73
C CYS A 269 12.96 0.56 -7.01
#